data_AF-A0A1V5WJA7-F1
#
_entry.id   AF-A0A1V5WJA7-F1
#
_cell.length_a   1.000
_cell.length_b   1.000
_cell.length_c   1.000
_cell.angle_alpha   90.00
_cell.angle_beta   90.00
_cell.angle_gamma   90.00
#
_symmetry.space_group_name_H-M   'P 1'
#
loop_
_entity.id
_entity.type
_entity.pdbx_description
1 polymer ?
#
loop_
_entity_poly.entity_id
_entity_poly.type
_entity_poly.pdbx_seq_one_letter_code
_entity_poly.pdbx_strand_id
1 'polypeptide(L)'
;MDIRNIKEIVPSLEVGTYLQAMYSLSLEQLDGYRQIEKLPDYPVDINNHQNQVVLKDFIARVIEELMEGYESTSEVVKICHKWGWNIDQLTEDEYTQVLNHLQNANEEQGDALGFLFTLFHFANILPEDIFSWGTSYVVDYSDFKVKELKDVITLGIAMVTEGSIGLVNRFNMIDEDHESVKDYTPGFNTLSEASHEEEKVLLFNVVYELNIARNLLKCRPWKQTQVMTKELDFQYSLVKAFYLYMGFLGLQGFSDESIYRLFFKKQRLNLWRQKTNY
;
A
#
# COMPACT_ATOMS: atom_id res chain seq x y z
N MET A 1 13.91 0.83 15.90
CA MET A 1 12.95 1.95 16.05
C MET A 1 11.87 1.73 15.02
N ASP A 2 10.61 1.81 15.44
CA ASP A 2 9.43 1.57 14.61
C ASP A 2 8.39 2.70 14.78
N ILE A 3 7.25 2.60 14.09
CA ILE A 3 6.21 3.64 14.10
C ILE A 3 5.64 3.92 15.50
N ARG A 4 5.73 2.99 16.47
CA ARG A 4 5.28 3.19 17.85
C ARG A 4 6.16 4.18 18.61
N ASN A 5 7.38 4.43 18.12
CA ASN A 5 8.30 5.39 18.72
C ASN A 5 8.04 6.83 18.26
N ILE A 6 7.17 7.04 17.26
CA ILE A 6 6.84 8.38 16.74
C ILE A 6 5.84 9.07 17.67
N LYS A 7 6.31 10.12 18.35
CA LYS A 7 5.52 10.92 19.29
C LYS A 7 4.82 12.12 18.65
N GLU A 8 5.14 12.41 17.39
CA GLU A 8 4.54 13.53 16.68
C GLU A 8 3.05 13.28 16.48
N ILE A 9 2.24 14.27 16.84
CA ILE A 9 0.79 14.20 16.71
C ILE A 9 0.45 14.31 15.23
N VAL A 10 -0.33 13.36 14.73
CA VAL A 10 -0.82 13.41 13.34
C VAL A 10 -1.72 14.64 13.19
N PRO A 11 -1.44 15.56 12.25
CA PRO A 11 -2.26 16.75 12.10
C PRO A 11 -3.65 16.37 11.58
N SER A 12 -4.67 17.01 12.14
CA SER A 12 -6.04 16.92 11.64
C SER A 12 -6.12 17.64 10.29
N LEU A 13 -6.74 16.99 9.31
CA LEU A 13 -6.91 17.51 7.95
C LEU A 13 -8.39 17.71 7.64
N GLU A 14 -8.66 18.54 6.63
CA GLU A 14 -10.00 18.64 6.05
C GLU A 14 -10.36 17.30 5.38
N VAL A 15 -11.59 16.83 5.62
CA VAL A 15 -12.11 15.60 5.01
C VAL A 15 -12.00 15.69 3.49
N GLY A 16 -11.51 14.62 2.87
CA GLY A 16 -11.30 14.53 1.43
C GLY A 16 -9.93 14.98 0.93
N THR A 17 -9.07 15.53 1.80
CA THR A 17 -7.72 16.02 1.41
C THR A 17 -6.57 15.03 1.71
N TYR A 18 -6.89 13.84 2.20
CA TYR A 18 -5.90 12.85 2.64
C TYR A 18 -4.93 12.43 1.53
N LEU A 19 -5.41 12.19 0.30
CA LEU A 19 -4.54 11.76 -0.81
C LEU A 19 -3.51 12.84 -1.15
N GLN A 20 -3.92 14.10 -1.23
CA GLN A 20 -3.05 15.24 -1.52
C GLN A 20 -2.01 15.45 -0.41
N ALA A 21 -2.39 15.23 0.84
CA ALA A 21 -1.46 15.25 1.96
C ALA A 21 -0.42 14.13 1.86
N MET A 22 -0.83 12.90 1.49
CA MET A 22 0.10 11.79 1.27
C MET A 22 1.07 12.06 0.12
N TYR A 23 0.59 12.67 -0.98
CA TYR A 23 1.46 13.15 -2.07
C TYR A 23 2.49 14.18 -1.58
N SER A 24 2.08 15.12 -0.73
CA SER A 24 3.00 16.13 -0.17
C SER A 24 4.06 15.51 0.75
N LEU A 25 3.66 14.56 1.61
CA LEU A 25 4.56 13.86 2.53
C LEU A 25 5.56 12.97 1.78
N SER A 26 5.13 12.29 0.71
CA SER A 26 6.01 11.46 -0.11
C SER A 26 7.06 12.27 -0.86
N LEU A 27 6.77 13.51 -1.27
CA LEU A 27 7.77 14.41 -1.84
C LEU A 27 8.87 14.75 -0.83
N GLU A 28 8.51 15.07 0.42
CA GLU A 28 9.48 15.33 1.50
C GLU A 28 10.45 14.16 1.69
N GLN A 29 9.92 12.92 1.64
CA GLN A 29 10.72 11.70 1.74
C GLN A 29 11.61 11.48 0.51
N LEU A 30 11.04 11.63 -0.68
CA LEU A 30 11.72 11.43 -1.95
C LEU A 30 12.92 12.37 -2.07
N ASP A 31 12.76 13.65 -1.74
CA ASP A 31 13.85 14.63 -1.79
C ASP A 31 15.06 14.22 -0.94
N GLY A 32 14.83 13.59 0.22
CA GLY A 32 15.90 13.01 1.03
C GLY A 32 16.58 11.82 0.35
N TYR A 33 15.81 10.84 -0.12
CA TYR A 33 16.37 9.66 -0.78
C TYR A 33 17.05 9.96 -2.11
N ARG A 34 16.60 10.99 -2.85
CA ARG A 34 17.27 11.41 -4.10
C ARG A 34 18.74 11.71 -3.89
N GLN A 35 19.12 12.31 -2.75
CA GLN A 35 20.51 12.59 -2.42
C GLN A 35 21.27 11.33 -1.99
N ILE A 36 20.63 10.44 -1.22
CA ILE A 36 21.24 9.24 -0.66
C ILE A 36 21.47 8.18 -1.75
N GLU A 37 20.44 7.88 -2.52
CA GLU A 37 20.42 6.82 -3.55
C GLU A 37 20.80 7.32 -4.95
N LYS A 38 21.02 8.64 -5.11
CA LYS A 38 21.34 9.30 -6.40
C LYS A 38 20.26 9.08 -7.46
N LEU A 39 19.00 9.21 -7.04
CA LEU A 39 17.84 9.06 -7.92
C LEU A 39 17.67 10.27 -8.86
N PRO A 40 17.07 10.09 -10.05
CA PRO A 40 16.86 11.17 -11.01
C PRO A 40 15.89 12.25 -10.48
N ASP A 41 15.83 13.39 -11.17
CA ASP A 41 14.74 14.35 -11.00
C ASP A 41 13.41 13.73 -11.45
N TYR A 42 12.32 14.14 -10.79
CA TYR A 42 10.96 13.78 -11.16
C TYR A 42 10.26 14.98 -11.85
N PRO A 43 9.33 14.73 -12.79
CA PRO A 43 9.04 13.42 -13.40
C PRO A 43 10.16 12.95 -14.32
N VAL A 44 10.24 11.64 -14.55
CA VAL A 44 11.28 11.05 -15.41
C VAL A 44 10.82 10.93 -16.85
N ASP A 45 11.75 11.05 -17.80
CA ASP A 45 11.49 10.59 -19.18
C ASP A 45 11.39 9.06 -19.17
N ILE A 46 10.17 8.55 -19.39
CA ILE A 46 9.88 7.11 -19.40
C ILE A 46 10.54 6.37 -20.57
N ASN A 47 10.99 7.06 -21.63
CA ASN A 47 11.69 6.44 -22.75
C ASN A 47 13.19 6.28 -22.49
N ASN A 48 13.73 6.95 -21.47
CA ASN A 48 15.10 6.77 -21.04
C ASN A 48 15.30 5.40 -20.37
N HIS A 49 16.27 4.63 -20.86
CA HIS A 49 16.54 3.29 -20.37
C HIS A 49 16.90 3.22 -18.88
N GLN A 50 17.71 4.16 -18.38
CA GLN A 50 18.13 4.20 -16.97
C GLN A 50 16.95 4.53 -16.07
N ASN A 51 16.10 5.48 -16.47
CA ASN A 51 14.88 5.81 -15.74
C ASN A 51 13.92 4.62 -15.66
N GLN A 52 13.79 3.84 -16.74
CA GLN A 52 12.99 2.61 -16.70
C GLN A 52 13.56 1.55 -15.76
N VAL A 53 14.88 1.47 -15.58
CA VAL A 53 15.49 0.59 -14.57
C VAL A 53 15.07 1.02 -13.17
N VAL A 54 15.13 2.33 -12.87
CA VAL A 54 14.65 2.90 -11.60
C VAL A 54 13.17 2.61 -11.39
N LEU A 55 12.32 2.84 -12.39
CA LEU A 55 10.88 2.54 -12.29
C LEU A 55 10.61 1.05 -12.02
N LYS A 56 11.35 0.14 -12.66
CA LYS A 56 11.23 -1.31 -12.39
C LYS A 56 11.69 -1.70 -11.00
N ASP A 57 12.70 -1.02 -10.49
CA ASP A 57 13.22 -1.20 -9.13
C ASP A 57 12.16 -0.79 -8.10
N PHE A 58 11.59 0.40 -8.22
CA PHE A 58 10.52 0.85 -7.32
C PHE A 58 9.26 -0.03 -7.40
N ILE A 59 8.89 -0.53 -8.58
CA ILE A 59 7.80 -1.53 -8.68
C ILE A 59 8.16 -2.80 -7.90
N ALA A 60 9.42 -3.26 -7.97
CA ALA A 60 9.87 -4.43 -7.22
C ALA A 60 9.83 -4.17 -5.71
N ARG A 61 10.26 -2.98 -5.25
CA ARG A 61 10.16 -2.58 -3.84
C ARG A 61 8.72 -2.59 -3.34
N VAL A 62 7.76 -2.02 -4.09
CA VAL A 62 6.33 -2.12 -3.73
C VAL A 62 5.89 -3.59 -3.56
N ILE A 63 6.28 -4.47 -4.49
CA ILE A 63 5.93 -5.89 -4.41
C ILE A 63 6.58 -6.56 -3.19
N GLU A 64 7.84 -6.26 -2.90
CA GLU A 64 8.59 -6.78 -1.75
C GLU A 64 7.89 -6.44 -0.44
N GLU A 65 7.60 -5.17 -0.20
CA GLU A 65 6.90 -4.69 1.01
C GLU A 65 5.50 -5.33 1.17
N LEU A 66 4.76 -5.48 0.06
CA LEU A 66 3.46 -6.16 0.08
C LEU A 66 3.59 -7.64 0.49
N MET A 67 4.66 -8.32 0.09
CA MET A 67 4.89 -9.71 0.47
C MET A 67 5.39 -9.83 1.92
N GLU A 68 6.23 -8.91 2.39
CA GLU A 68 6.65 -8.87 3.81
C GLU A 68 5.45 -8.64 4.75
N GLY A 69 4.49 -7.81 4.32
CA GLY A 69 3.21 -7.65 5.02
C GLY A 69 2.39 -8.95 5.09
N TYR A 70 2.31 -9.69 3.98
CA TYR A 70 1.63 -10.99 3.91
C TYR A 70 2.34 -12.09 4.73
N GLU A 71 3.67 -12.09 4.75
CA GLU A 71 4.45 -13.00 5.61
C GLU A 71 4.19 -12.70 7.09
N SER A 72 4.03 -11.44 7.45
CA SER A 72 3.67 -11.03 8.81
C SER A 72 2.29 -11.56 9.23
N THR A 73 1.28 -11.46 8.38
CA THR A 73 -0.05 -12.06 8.65
C THR A 73 -0.01 -13.59 8.65
N SER A 74 0.88 -14.20 7.86
CA SER A 74 1.13 -15.66 7.89
C SER A 74 1.62 -16.14 9.25
N GLU A 75 2.49 -15.38 9.92
CA GLU A 75 2.95 -15.72 11.28
C GLU A 75 1.81 -15.64 12.31
N VAL A 76 0.92 -14.64 12.20
CA VAL A 76 -0.29 -14.57 13.03
C VAL A 76 -1.16 -15.81 12.84
N VAL A 77 -1.40 -16.21 11.59
CA VAL A 77 -2.18 -17.41 11.26
C VAL A 77 -1.58 -18.66 11.88
N LYS A 78 -0.25 -18.84 11.82
CA LYS A 78 0.44 -19.99 12.42
C LYS A 78 0.21 -20.08 13.93
N ILE A 79 0.32 -18.94 14.63
CA ILE A 79 0.10 -18.87 16.08
C ILE A 79 -1.36 -19.18 16.42
N CYS A 80 -2.32 -18.51 15.77
CA CYS A 80 -3.75 -18.66 16.04
C CYS A 80 -4.28 -20.05 15.67
N HIS A 81 -3.80 -20.65 14.58
CA HIS A 81 -4.21 -21.97 14.13
C HIS A 81 -3.86 -23.07 15.15
N LYS A 82 -2.74 -22.95 15.88
CA LYS A 82 -2.35 -23.87 16.96
C LYS A 82 -3.45 -24.01 18.03
N TRP A 83 -4.20 -22.94 18.26
CA TRP A 83 -5.25 -22.85 19.28
C TRP A 83 -6.67 -22.86 18.68
N GLY A 84 -6.81 -23.23 17.41
CA GLY A 84 -8.10 -23.28 16.72
C GLY A 84 -8.80 -21.92 16.67
N TRP A 85 -8.02 -20.83 16.54
CA TRP A 85 -8.51 -19.44 16.53
C TRP A 85 -9.14 -18.94 17.84
N ASN A 86 -8.95 -19.65 18.95
CA ASN A 86 -9.35 -19.18 20.27
C ASN A 86 -8.25 -18.30 20.89
N ILE A 87 -8.36 -16.99 20.70
CA ILE A 87 -7.36 -15.99 21.17
C ILE A 87 -7.19 -16.02 22.69
N ASP A 88 -8.23 -16.38 23.46
CA ASP A 88 -8.19 -16.48 24.92
C ASP A 88 -7.26 -17.60 25.43
N GLN A 89 -6.84 -18.51 24.55
CA GLN A 89 -5.91 -19.59 24.88
C GLN A 89 -4.45 -19.23 24.59
N LEU A 90 -4.18 -18.09 23.96
CA LEU A 90 -2.81 -17.64 23.71
C LEU A 90 -2.11 -17.37 25.05
N THR A 91 -0.86 -17.80 25.15
CA THR A 91 0.03 -17.32 26.21
C THR A 91 0.32 -15.84 26.02
N GLU A 92 0.74 -15.16 27.09
CA GLU A 92 1.12 -13.73 27.03
C GLU A 92 2.21 -13.45 25.98
N ASP A 93 3.17 -14.36 25.83
CA ASP A 93 4.23 -14.28 24.83
C ASP A 93 3.70 -14.45 23.40
N GLU A 94 2.84 -15.46 23.17
CA GLU A 94 2.20 -15.67 21.87
C GLU A 94 1.31 -14.48 21.47
N TYR A 95 0.54 -13.92 22.40
CA TYR A 95 -0.26 -12.72 22.14
C TYR A 95 0.61 -11.51 21.82
N THR A 96 1.72 -11.32 22.54
CA THR A 96 2.71 -10.27 22.23
C THR A 96 3.31 -10.44 20.83
N GLN A 97 3.61 -11.67 20.43
CA GLN A 97 4.09 -11.97 19.07
C GLN A 97 3.02 -11.64 18.02
N VAL A 98 1.75 -12.02 18.25
CA VAL A 98 0.63 -11.64 17.36
C VAL A 98 0.56 -10.13 17.17
N LEU A 99 0.61 -9.36 18.25
CA LEU A 99 0.58 -7.89 18.18
C LEU A 99 1.77 -7.32 17.40
N ASN A 100 2.97 -7.88 17.57
CA ASN A 100 4.15 -7.45 16.82
C ASN A 100 4.03 -7.77 15.32
N HIS A 101 3.54 -8.96 14.97
CA HIS A 101 3.33 -9.33 13.57
C HIS A 101 2.23 -8.50 12.90
N LEU A 102 1.13 -8.19 13.60
CA LEU A 102 0.11 -7.28 13.09
C LEU A 102 0.65 -5.86 12.89
N GLN A 103 1.47 -5.38 13.83
CA GLN A 103 2.12 -4.08 13.70
C GLN A 103 3.07 -4.05 12.49
N ASN A 104 3.85 -5.11 12.29
CA ASN A 104 4.74 -5.24 11.14
C ASN A 104 3.94 -5.24 9.84
N ALA A 105 2.88 -6.05 9.75
CA ALA A 105 2.00 -6.11 8.58
C ALA A 105 1.45 -4.74 8.19
N ASN A 106 1.04 -3.92 9.16
CA ASN A 106 0.60 -2.55 8.95
C ASN A 106 1.75 -1.63 8.53
N GLU A 107 2.93 -1.75 9.16
CA GLU A 107 4.09 -0.94 8.83
C GLU A 107 4.57 -1.15 7.38
N GLU A 108 4.55 -2.38 6.88
CA GLU A 108 4.94 -2.67 5.48
C GLU A 108 3.93 -2.11 4.47
N GLN A 109 2.64 -1.95 4.84
CA GLN A 109 1.70 -1.22 3.99
C GLN A 109 2.11 0.25 3.85
N GLY A 110 2.67 0.83 4.90
CA GLY A 110 3.22 2.19 4.91
C GLY A 110 4.42 2.36 3.99
N ASP A 111 5.35 1.40 3.96
CA ASP A 111 6.49 1.40 3.04
C ASP A 111 6.06 1.14 1.59
N ALA A 112 5.18 0.17 1.35
CA ALA A 112 4.60 -0.09 0.03
C ALA A 112 3.92 1.17 -0.55
N LEU A 113 3.15 1.90 0.26
CA LEU A 113 2.57 3.19 -0.13
C LEU A 113 3.66 4.20 -0.49
N GLY A 114 4.75 4.29 0.29
CA GLY A 114 5.83 5.25 0.06
C GLY A 114 6.52 5.04 -1.28
N PHE A 115 6.84 3.78 -1.61
CA PHE A 115 7.40 3.42 -2.90
C PHE A 115 6.40 3.65 -4.05
N LEU A 116 5.11 3.40 -3.82
CA LEU A 116 4.08 3.62 -4.84
C LEU A 116 3.86 5.11 -5.14
N PHE A 117 3.84 5.99 -4.13
CA PHE A 117 3.79 7.44 -4.38
C PHE A 117 5.06 7.93 -5.08
N THR A 118 6.22 7.36 -4.77
CA THR A 118 7.45 7.66 -5.51
C THR A 118 7.32 7.30 -6.99
N LEU A 119 6.69 6.15 -7.31
CA LEU A 119 6.36 5.78 -8.69
C LEU A 119 5.42 6.80 -9.35
N PHE A 120 4.41 7.29 -8.63
CA PHE A 120 3.51 8.31 -9.16
C PHE A 120 4.23 9.62 -9.49
N HIS A 121 5.11 10.10 -8.61
CA HIS A 121 5.92 11.29 -8.86
C HIS A 121 6.81 11.11 -10.09
N PHE A 122 7.51 9.97 -10.21
CA PHE A 122 8.32 9.70 -11.39
C PHE A 122 7.50 9.54 -12.66
N ALA A 123 6.34 8.91 -12.59
CA ALA A 123 5.44 8.69 -13.72
C ALA A 123 4.57 9.90 -14.07
N ASN A 124 4.72 11.04 -13.39
CA ASN A 124 3.90 12.23 -13.56
C ASN A 124 2.39 11.98 -13.38
N ILE A 125 2.02 11.17 -12.39
CA ILE A 125 0.62 10.86 -12.05
C ILE A 125 0.22 11.70 -10.85
N LEU A 126 -0.73 12.61 -11.03
CA LEU A 126 -1.24 13.50 -10.00
C LEU A 126 -2.50 12.93 -9.32
N PRO A 127 -2.89 13.43 -8.13
CA PRO A 127 -4.14 13.02 -7.48
C PRO A 127 -5.37 13.16 -8.39
N GLU A 128 -5.41 14.20 -9.21
CA GLU A 128 -6.51 14.48 -10.14
C GLU A 128 -6.62 13.41 -11.24
N ASP A 129 -5.48 12.84 -11.66
CA ASP A 129 -5.45 11.76 -12.65
C ASP A 129 -6.05 10.48 -12.07
N ILE A 130 -5.77 10.19 -10.79
CA ILE A 130 -6.36 9.06 -10.06
C ILE A 130 -7.88 9.21 -9.98
N PHE A 131 -8.37 10.38 -9.57
CA PHE A 131 -9.80 10.65 -9.45
C PHE A 131 -10.53 10.62 -10.80
N SER A 132 -9.91 11.20 -11.83
CA SER A 132 -10.44 11.20 -13.20
C SER A 132 -10.53 9.77 -13.74
N TRP A 133 -9.49 8.96 -13.53
CA TRP A 133 -9.46 7.56 -13.95
C TRP A 133 -10.61 6.76 -13.33
N GLY A 134 -10.80 6.83 -12.02
CA GLY A 134 -11.86 6.04 -11.37
C GLY A 134 -13.26 6.51 -11.75
N THR A 135 -13.45 7.82 -11.92
CA THR A 135 -14.70 8.38 -12.45
C THR A 135 -15.00 7.87 -13.86
N SER A 136 -13.99 7.83 -14.73
CA SER A 136 -14.12 7.29 -16.08
C SER A 136 -14.31 5.77 -16.09
N TYR A 137 -13.74 5.04 -15.13
CA TYR A 137 -13.87 3.59 -15.05
C TYR A 137 -15.32 3.13 -14.83
N VAL A 138 -16.12 3.93 -14.14
CA VAL A 138 -17.52 3.60 -13.78
C VAL A 138 -18.59 4.33 -14.58
N VAL A 139 -18.21 5.28 -15.42
CA VAL A 139 -19.16 6.25 -16.03
C VAL A 139 -20.23 5.59 -16.90
N ASP A 140 -19.94 4.45 -17.51
CA ASP A 140 -20.86 3.75 -18.40
C ASP A 140 -21.96 2.98 -17.65
N TYR A 141 -21.81 2.79 -16.33
CA TYR A 141 -22.73 1.98 -15.52
C TYR A 141 -23.10 2.61 -14.16
N SER A 142 -22.55 3.77 -13.80
CA SER A 142 -22.82 4.47 -12.54
C SER A 142 -22.58 5.98 -12.63
N ASP A 143 -23.38 6.77 -11.91
CA ASP A 143 -23.17 8.20 -11.70
C ASP A 143 -22.11 8.53 -10.64
N PHE A 144 -21.50 7.50 -10.02
CA PHE A 144 -20.47 7.66 -9.00
C PHE A 144 -19.29 8.48 -9.51
N LYS A 145 -18.84 9.44 -8.69
CA LYS A 145 -17.70 10.32 -8.98
C LYS A 145 -16.68 10.15 -7.88
N VAL A 146 -15.44 9.83 -8.27
CA VAL A 146 -14.33 9.74 -7.33
C VAL A 146 -13.78 11.15 -7.11
N LYS A 147 -13.72 11.58 -5.85
CA LYS A 147 -13.24 12.92 -5.46
C LYS A 147 -12.25 12.90 -4.31
N GLU A 148 -12.22 11.81 -3.56
CA GLU A 148 -11.36 11.66 -2.37
C GLU A 148 -10.85 10.22 -2.23
N LEU A 149 -9.88 10.02 -1.32
CA LEU A 149 -9.30 8.69 -1.06
C LEU A 149 -10.36 7.67 -0.63
N LYS A 150 -11.38 8.10 0.12
CA LYS A 150 -12.52 7.25 0.51
C LYS A 150 -13.26 6.68 -0.70
N ASP A 151 -13.45 7.47 -1.76
CA ASP A 151 -14.07 7.01 -2.99
C ASP A 151 -13.17 6.02 -3.74
N VAL A 152 -11.85 6.24 -3.72
CA VAL A 152 -10.85 5.32 -4.30
C VAL A 152 -10.92 3.97 -3.60
N ILE A 153 -10.96 3.95 -2.26
CA ILE A 153 -11.12 2.73 -1.46
C ILE A 153 -12.46 2.05 -1.78
N THR A 154 -13.56 2.80 -1.82
CA THR A 154 -14.90 2.26 -2.08
C THR A 154 -14.97 1.58 -3.45
N LEU A 155 -14.47 2.24 -4.49
CA LEU A 155 -14.40 1.66 -5.83
C LEU A 155 -13.42 0.49 -5.88
N GLY A 156 -12.27 0.60 -5.22
CA GLY A 156 -11.30 -0.48 -5.10
C GLY A 156 -11.92 -1.74 -4.50
N ILE A 157 -12.68 -1.62 -3.41
CA ILE A 157 -13.40 -2.73 -2.77
C ILE A 157 -14.35 -3.36 -3.78
N ALA A 158 -15.13 -2.55 -4.51
CA ALA A 158 -16.03 -3.07 -5.54
C ALA A 158 -15.26 -3.85 -6.63
N MET A 159 -14.13 -3.33 -7.10
CA MET A 159 -13.29 -3.97 -8.13
C MET A 159 -12.72 -5.32 -7.69
N VAL A 160 -12.31 -5.46 -6.43
CA VAL A 160 -11.72 -6.71 -5.94
C VAL A 160 -12.78 -7.73 -5.47
N THR A 161 -13.97 -7.28 -5.08
CA THR A 161 -15.07 -8.14 -4.64
C THR A 161 -15.95 -8.63 -5.78
N GLU A 162 -15.88 -8.00 -6.96
CA GLU A 162 -16.60 -8.42 -8.17
C GLU A 162 -16.14 -9.81 -8.63
N GLY A 163 -16.80 -10.85 -8.11
CA GLY A 163 -16.79 -12.19 -8.71
C GLY A 163 -16.40 -13.37 -7.83
N SER A 164 -15.78 -13.24 -6.65
CA SER A 164 -15.32 -14.45 -5.91
C SER A 164 -14.93 -14.32 -4.42
N ILE A 165 -14.95 -13.15 -3.79
CA ILE A 165 -14.55 -13.07 -2.37
C ILE A 165 -15.74 -13.51 -1.51
N GLY A 166 -15.55 -14.57 -0.73
CA GLY A 166 -16.60 -15.09 0.14
C GLY A 166 -16.77 -14.18 1.33
N LEU A 167 -17.99 -14.08 1.87
CA LEU A 167 -18.16 -13.64 3.25
C LEU A 167 -17.59 -14.72 4.17
N VAL A 168 -16.27 -14.68 4.39
CA VAL A 168 -15.58 -15.60 5.28
C VAL A 168 -15.72 -15.12 6.72
N ASN A 169 -15.93 -16.07 7.64
CA ASN A 169 -15.90 -15.76 9.06
C ASN A 169 -14.48 -15.32 9.45
N ARG A 170 -14.37 -14.22 10.18
CA ARG A 170 -13.11 -13.66 10.69
C ARG A 170 -13.19 -13.59 12.21
N PHE A 171 -12.05 -13.79 12.86
CA PHE A 171 -11.91 -13.69 14.31
C PHE A 171 -11.25 -12.36 14.67
N ASN A 172 -11.67 -11.73 15.76
CA ASN A 172 -11.02 -10.52 16.27
C ASN A 172 -9.64 -10.90 16.83
N MET A 173 -8.59 -10.23 16.36
CA MET A 173 -7.21 -10.49 16.79
C MET A 173 -6.78 -9.62 17.97
N ILE A 174 -7.49 -8.53 18.20
CA ILE A 174 -7.18 -7.52 19.23
C ILE A 174 -8.42 -7.36 20.10
N ASP A 175 -8.23 -7.39 21.42
CA ASP A 175 -9.29 -7.13 22.39
C ASP A 175 -9.69 -5.64 22.38
N GLU A 176 -10.97 -5.32 22.55
CA GLU A 176 -11.55 -3.98 22.37
C GLU A 176 -10.94 -2.94 23.34
N ASP A 177 -10.43 -3.38 24.48
CA ASP A 177 -9.81 -2.55 25.53
C ASP A 177 -8.43 -1.97 25.15
N HIS A 178 -7.85 -2.40 24.03
CA HIS A 178 -6.53 -1.96 23.56
C HIS A 178 -6.59 -0.77 22.59
N GLU A 179 -7.21 0.36 23.01
CA GLU A 179 -7.19 1.62 22.22
C GLU A 179 -5.77 2.07 21.84
N SER A 180 -4.78 1.75 22.67
CA SER A 180 -3.37 2.06 22.41
C SER A 180 -2.79 1.35 21.19
N VAL A 181 -3.38 0.23 20.74
CA VAL A 181 -2.87 -0.61 19.64
C VAL A 181 -3.41 -0.15 18.28
N LYS A 182 -4.64 0.38 18.24
CA LYS A 182 -5.29 0.92 17.02
C LYS A 182 -4.45 1.98 16.29
N ASP A 183 -3.59 2.66 17.03
CA ASP A 183 -2.74 3.72 16.52
C ASP A 183 -1.58 3.24 15.64
N TYR A 184 -1.26 1.94 15.70
CA TYR A 184 -0.22 1.28 14.90
C TYR A 184 -0.66 -0.05 14.24
N THR A 185 -1.89 -0.50 14.51
CA THR A 185 -2.58 -1.57 13.77
C THR A 185 -3.95 -1.10 13.23
N PRO A 186 -3.99 -0.12 12.33
CA PRO A 186 -5.26 0.36 11.77
C PRO A 186 -6.04 -0.70 10.97
N GLY A 187 -5.37 -1.69 10.37
CA GLY A 187 -6.01 -2.83 9.73
C GLY A 187 -5.45 -4.18 10.19
N PHE A 188 -5.95 -5.25 9.56
CA PHE A 188 -5.69 -6.66 9.90
C PHE A 188 -6.20 -7.08 11.29
N ASN A 189 -7.09 -6.28 11.88
CA ASN A 189 -7.63 -6.52 13.22
C ASN A 189 -8.58 -7.71 13.29
N THR A 190 -9.00 -8.24 12.13
CA THR A 190 -9.75 -9.49 12.04
C THR A 190 -9.12 -10.42 11.02
N LEU A 191 -8.94 -11.70 11.35
CA LEU A 191 -8.29 -12.69 10.49
C LEU A 191 -8.93 -14.07 10.66
N SER A 192 -8.81 -14.89 9.63
CA SER A 192 -9.03 -16.34 9.65
C SER A 192 -8.15 -16.99 8.59
N GLU A 193 -8.05 -18.31 8.61
CA GLU A 193 -7.30 -19.06 7.59
C GLU A 193 -7.85 -18.78 6.18
N ALA A 194 -9.19 -18.76 6.06
CA ALA A 194 -9.84 -18.44 4.80
C ALA A 194 -9.60 -16.99 4.36
N SER A 195 -9.68 -16.01 5.27
CA SER A 195 -9.43 -14.61 4.90
C SER A 195 -7.97 -14.35 4.53
N HIS A 196 -7.03 -15.12 5.09
CA HIS A 196 -5.62 -15.02 4.75
C HIS A 196 -5.31 -15.65 3.37
N GLU A 197 -6.01 -16.72 2.98
CA GLU A 197 -5.93 -17.20 1.59
C GLU A 197 -6.54 -16.20 0.60
N GLU A 198 -7.62 -15.49 0.99
CA GLU A 198 -8.17 -14.39 0.20
C GLU A 198 -7.20 -13.20 0.08
N GLU A 199 -6.48 -12.87 1.16
CA GLU A 199 -5.42 -11.85 1.20
C GLU A 199 -4.40 -12.08 0.07
N LYS A 200 -3.96 -13.33 -0.10
CA LYS A 200 -3.02 -13.73 -1.16
C LYS A 200 -3.58 -13.49 -2.56
N VAL A 201 -4.86 -13.80 -2.79
CA VAL A 201 -5.51 -13.58 -4.09
C VAL A 201 -5.64 -12.09 -4.39
N LEU A 202 -6.03 -11.29 -3.39
CA LEU A 202 -6.12 -9.84 -3.50
C LEU A 202 -4.77 -9.22 -3.84
N LEU A 203 -3.72 -9.60 -3.10
CA LEU A 203 -2.36 -9.14 -3.36
C LEU A 203 -1.85 -9.59 -4.73
N PHE A 204 -2.17 -10.80 -5.16
CA PHE A 204 -1.83 -11.25 -6.50
C PHE A 204 -2.43 -10.36 -7.59
N ASN A 205 -3.67 -9.87 -7.43
CA ASN A 205 -4.28 -8.94 -8.39
C ASN A 205 -3.50 -7.62 -8.48
N VAL A 206 -3.04 -7.08 -7.35
CA VAL A 206 -2.19 -5.89 -7.29
C VAL A 206 -0.85 -6.14 -7.99
N VAL A 207 -0.16 -7.21 -7.59
CA VAL A 207 1.15 -7.61 -8.13
C VAL A 207 1.07 -7.90 -9.62
N TYR A 208 -0.02 -8.51 -10.08
CA TYR A 208 -0.27 -8.79 -11.49
C TYR A 208 -0.33 -7.49 -12.31
N GLU A 209 -1.11 -6.51 -11.86
CA GLU A 209 -1.24 -5.23 -12.55
C GLU A 209 0.06 -4.41 -12.49
N LEU A 210 0.78 -4.43 -11.37
CA LEU A 210 2.13 -3.86 -11.27
C LEU A 210 3.11 -4.51 -12.26
N ASN A 211 3.00 -5.83 -12.48
CA ASN A 211 3.82 -6.52 -13.48
C ASN A 211 3.41 -6.21 -14.93
N ILE A 212 2.15 -5.88 -15.19
CA ILE A 212 1.72 -5.32 -16.48
C ILE A 212 2.45 -3.98 -16.70
N ALA A 213 2.41 -3.06 -15.72
CA ALA A 213 3.14 -1.80 -15.78
C ALA A 213 4.65 -2.04 -16.03
N ARG A 214 5.26 -2.95 -15.26
CA ARG A 214 6.67 -3.33 -15.41
C ARG A 214 7.01 -3.87 -16.80
N ASN A 215 6.10 -4.61 -17.43
CA ASN A 215 6.27 -5.16 -18.78
C ASN A 215 6.12 -4.10 -19.89
N LEU A 216 5.39 -3.01 -19.62
CA LEU A 216 5.29 -1.86 -20.52
C LEU A 216 6.63 -1.11 -20.64
N LEU A 217 7.43 -1.09 -19.57
CA LEU A 217 8.80 -0.58 -19.58
C LEU A 217 9.73 -1.50 -20.43
N LYS A 218 10.09 -1.03 -21.62
CA LYS A 218 10.79 -1.81 -22.65
C LYS A 218 12.31 -1.96 -22.48
N CYS A 219 12.90 -1.56 -21.35
CA CYS A 219 14.30 -1.80 -20.99
C CYS A 219 14.57 -3.28 -20.68
N ARG A 220 14.55 -4.13 -21.70
CA ARG A 220 14.83 -5.57 -21.59
C ARG A 220 16.32 -5.81 -21.80
N PRO A 221 17.07 -6.37 -20.82
CA PRO A 221 18.52 -6.61 -20.96
C PRO A 221 18.90 -7.44 -22.19
N TRP A 222 18.01 -8.32 -22.65
CA TRP A 222 18.24 -9.22 -23.79
C TRP A 222 17.78 -8.65 -25.15
N LYS A 223 17.32 -7.39 -25.23
CA LYS A 223 16.95 -6.75 -26.50
C LYS A 223 17.91 -5.62 -26.82
N GLN A 224 18.42 -5.61 -28.05
CA GLN A 224 19.35 -4.58 -28.55
C GLN A 224 18.63 -3.37 -29.17
N THR A 225 17.37 -3.53 -29.60
CA THR A 225 16.59 -2.45 -30.18
C THR A 225 15.74 -1.74 -29.12
N GLN A 226 15.78 -0.41 -29.12
CA GLN A 226 14.88 0.39 -28.30
C GLN A 226 13.48 0.39 -28.91
N VAL A 227 12.48 0.24 -28.05
CA VAL A 227 11.07 0.33 -28.39
C VAL A 227 10.47 1.38 -27.47
N MET A 228 9.72 2.32 -28.03
CA MET A 228 9.05 3.36 -27.26
C MET A 228 8.10 2.74 -26.23
N THR A 229 8.10 3.30 -25.02
CA THR A 229 7.16 2.89 -23.98
C THR A 229 5.82 3.56 -24.26
N LYS A 230 4.73 2.81 -24.08
CA LYS A 230 3.38 3.38 -24.10
C LYS A 230 3.10 3.98 -22.73
N GLU A 231 3.39 5.27 -22.59
CA GLU A 231 3.33 5.99 -21.32
C GLU A 231 1.93 5.98 -20.69
N LEU A 232 0.89 6.27 -21.48
CA LEU A 232 -0.50 6.25 -20.99
C LEU A 232 -0.93 4.85 -20.51
N ASP A 233 -0.55 3.79 -21.22
CA ASP A 233 -0.83 2.41 -20.79
C ASP A 233 -0.09 2.09 -19.48
N PHE A 234 1.14 2.61 -19.30
CA PHE A 234 1.92 2.41 -18.08
C PHE A 234 1.29 3.12 -16.89
N GLN A 235 0.92 4.39 -17.06
CA GLN A 235 0.22 5.17 -16.05
C GLN A 235 -1.14 4.54 -15.70
N TYR A 236 -1.89 4.09 -16.71
CA TYR A 236 -3.15 3.38 -16.52
C TYR A 236 -2.98 2.16 -15.61
N SER A 237 -1.98 1.30 -15.87
CA SER A 237 -1.74 0.12 -15.03
C SER A 237 -1.30 0.49 -13.61
N LEU A 238 -0.49 1.53 -13.42
CA LEU A 238 -0.13 2.00 -12.08
C LEU A 238 -1.34 2.51 -11.29
N VAL A 239 -2.21 3.31 -11.91
CA VAL A 239 -3.43 3.81 -11.26
C VAL A 239 -4.38 2.66 -10.95
N LYS A 240 -4.58 1.73 -11.88
CA LYS A 240 -5.41 0.54 -11.64
C LYS A 240 -4.87 -0.33 -10.50
N ALA A 241 -3.55 -0.55 -10.44
CA ALA A 241 -2.91 -1.26 -9.33
C ALA A 241 -3.18 -0.57 -7.98
N PHE A 242 -3.16 0.76 -7.95
CA PHE A 242 -3.50 1.53 -6.74
C PHE A 242 -4.95 1.37 -6.32
N TYR A 243 -5.93 1.36 -7.24
CA TYR A 243 -7.32 1.06 -6.88
C TYR A 243 -7.48 -0.36 -6.31
N LEU A 244 -6.84 -1.36 -6.92
CA LEU A 244 -6.84 -2.73 -6.39
C LEU A 244 -6.21 -2.78 -4.98
N TYR A 245 -5.13 -2.04 -4.77
CA TYR A 245 -4.44 -1.96 -3.49
C TYR A 245 -5.28 -1.24 -2.42
N MET A 246 -5.94 -0.12 -2.75
CA MET A 246 -6.85 0.56 -1.84
C MET A 246 -8.08 -0.30 -1.51
N GLY A 247 -8.56 -1.09 -2.47
CA GLY A 247 -9.60 -2.09 -2.25
C GLY A 247 -9.18 -3.18 -1.27
N PHE A 248 -7.95 -3.70 -1.46
CA PHE A 248 -7.33 -4.62 -0.52
C PHE A 248 -7.27 -4.04 0.90
N LEU A 249 -6.68 -2.85 1.07
CA LEU A 249 -6.60 -2.20 2.40
C LEU A 249 -7.99 -1.98 3.01
N GLY A 250 -8.96 -1.54 2.21
CA GLY A 250 -10.34 -1.39 2.66
C GLY A 250 -10.94 -2.69 3.22
N LEU A 251 -10.72 -3.83 2.55
CA LEU A 251 -11.15 -5.15 3.03
C LEU A 251 -10.38 -5.64 4.27
N GLN A 252 -9.19 -5.10 4.53
CA GLN A 252 -8.42 -5.36 5.76
C GLN A 252 -8.79 -4.40 6.91
N GLY A 253 -9.79 -3.55 6.73
CA GLY A 253 -10.35 -2.69 7.78
C GLY A 253 -9.77 -1.28 7.83
N PHE A 254 -8.94 -0.90 6.85
CA PHE A 254 -8.40 0.45 6.77
C PHE A 254 -9.45 1.45 6.27
N SER A 255 -9.58 2.59 6.95
CA SER A 255 -10.20 3.81 6.43
C SER A 255 -9.18 4.73 5.76
N ASP A 256 -9.65 5.69 4.97
CA ASP A 256 -8.84 6.76 4.38
C ASP A 256 -8.05 7.55 5.43
N GLU A 257 -8.69 7.89 6.56
CA GLU A 257 -8.01 8.53 7.69
C GLU A 257 -6.93 7.62 8.29
N SER A 258 -7.23 6.34 8.49
CA SER A 258 -6.28 5.40 9.11
C SER A 258 -5.05 5.15 8.23
N ILE A 259 -5.24 5.10 6.90
CA ILE A 259 -4.17 5.00 5.90
C ILE A 259 -3.28 6.24 5.98
N TYR A 260 -3.89 7.43 6.01
CA TYR A 260 -3.16 8.68 6.15
C TYR A 260 -2.35 8.73 7.47
N ARG A 261 -2.95 8.36 8.60
CA ARG A 261 -2.28 8.37 9.91
C ARG A 261 -1.09 7.42 9.94
N LEU A 262 -1.26 6.20 9.43
CA LEU A 262 -0.17 5.21 9.28
C LEU A 262 0.95 5.77 8.41
N PHE A 263 0.60 6.27 7.22
CA PHE A 263 1.54 6.82 6.28
C PHE A 263 2.32 7.99 6.87
N PHE A 264 1.65 8.93 7.53
CA PHE A 264 2.29 10.05 8.21
C PHE A 264 3.35 9.57 9.22
N LYS A 265 3.01 8.64 10.12
CA LYS A 265 3.96 8.12 11.11
C LYS A 265 5.14 7.44 10.44
N LYS A 266 4.88 6.65 9.40
CA LYS A 266 5.93 5.98 8.63
C LYS A 266 6.88 6.97 7.96
N GLN A 267 6.33 8.05 7.41
CA GLN A 267 7.14 9.10 6.80
C GLN A 267 8.04 9.81 7.82
N ARG A 268 7.54 10.07 9.04
CA ARG A 268 8.38 10.62 10.12
C ARG A 268 9.50 9.67 10.54
N LEU A 269 9.23 8.36 10.59
CA LEU A 269 10.25 7.34 10.82
C LEU A 269 11.32 7.35 9.72
N ASN A 270 10.91 7.39 8.45
CA ASN A 270 11.84 7.38 7.32
C ASN A 270 12.70 8.65 7.26
N LEU A 271 12.15 9.82 7.54
CA LEU A 271 12.91 11.07 7.66
C LEU A 271 13.92 11.03 8.82
N TRP A 272 13.57 10.36 9.93
CA TRP A 272 14.50 10.13 11.02
C TRP A 272 15.65 9.20 10.60
N ARG A 273 15.36 8.09 9.88
CA ARG A 273 16.37 7.16 9.34
C ARG A 273 17.36 7.89 8.43
N GLN A 274 16.85 8.69 7.48
CA GLN A 274 17.66 9.51 6.57
C GLN A 274 18.59 10.49 7.31
N LYS A 275 18.14 11.11 8.41
CA LYS A 275 18.95 12.05 9.20
C LYS A 275 19.98 11.38 10.09
N THR A 276 19.73 10.15 10.51
CA THR A 276 20.55 9.44 11.50
C THR A 276 21.46 8.37 10.90
N ASN A 277 21.33 8.08 9.59
CA ASN A 277 22.01 6.98 8.90
C ASN A 277 21.75 5.61 9.57
N TYR A 278 20.55 5.45 10.14
CA TYR A 278 20.05 4.17 10.64
C TYR A 278 19.37 3.39 9.52
#